data_AF-A0A968NR55-F1
#
_entry.id   AF-A0A968NR55-F1
#
_cell.length_a   1.000
_cell.length_b   1.000
_cell.length_c   1.000
_cell.angle_alpha   90.00
_cell.angle_beta   90.00
_cell.angle_gamma   90.00
#
_symmetry.space_group_name_H-M   'P 1'
#
loop_
_entity.id
_entity.type
_entity.pdbx_description
1 polymer ?
#
loop_
_entity_poly.entity_id
_entity_poly.type
_entity_poly.pdbx_seq_one_letter_code
_entity_poly.pdbx_strand_id
1 'polypeptide(L)'
;MNFSTEAELQEYCLTVLRSKGINARSEVWCGGLRADIVIDRAVIELKKTLTRDSIFQAVGQGKIYQSRLKKKELWIVGQVPKDSDSFKSALHTAKELEKEGIRVSFVDRDAYWQGDTYQLLLPQLPRLSLDWLERYRVAIAVGFIILALLVWDTKTRSANEPIPSAPYTATQL
;
A
#
# COMPACT_ATOMS: atom_id res chain seq x y z
N MET A 1 -7.22 -14.76 -9.64
CA MET A 1 -7.97 -13.74 -10.41
C MET A 1 -7.75 -14.01 -11.89
N ASN A 2 -8.80 -13.98 -12.73
CA ASN A 2 -8.67 -14.21 -14.16
C ASN A 2 -9.56 -13.25 -14.94
N PHE A 3 -8.99 -12.49 -15.87
CA PHE A 3 -9.73 -11.54 -16.71
C PHE A 3 -9.79 -12.08 -18.15
N SER A 4 -10.98 -12.10 -18.72
CA SER A 4 -11.21 -12.58 -20.09
C SER A 4 -10.84 -11.49 -21.10
N THR A 5 -11.06 -10.23 -20.73
CA THR A 5 -10.85 -9.04 -21.56
C THR A 5 -10.02 -7.97 -20.86
N GLU A 6 -9.45 -7.05 -21.64
CA GLU A 6 -8.74 -5.88 -21.09
C GLU A 6 -9.70 -4.89 -20.43
N ALA A 7 -10.95 -4.81 -20.89
CA ALA A 7 -12.00 -4.00 -20.28
C ALA A 7 -12.32 -4.46 -18.84
N GLU A 8 -12.41 -5.78 -18.60
CA GLU A 8 -12.60 -6.33 -17.25
C GLU A 8 -11.41 -5.99 -16.32
N LEU A 9 -10.18 -6.11 -16.83
CA LEU A 9 -8.98 -5.69 -16.11
C LEU A 9 -9.02 -4.20 -15.78
N GLN A 10 -9.43 -3.35 -16.73
CA GLN A 10 -9.57 -1.92 -16.54
C GLN A 10 -10.59 -1.58 -15.46
N GLU A 11 -11.77 -2.19 -15.50
CA GLU A 11 -12.82 -1.99 -14.50
C GLU A 11 -12.35 -2.40 -13.10
N TYR A 12 -11.67 -3.54 -13.00
CA TYR A 12 -11.07 -3.98 -11.74
C TYR A 12 -10.02 -2.99 -11.21
N CYS A 13 -9.06 -2.56 -12.04
CA CYS A 13 -8.04 -1.60 -11.64
C CYS A 13 -8.65 -0.27 -11.21
N LEU A 14 -9.67 0.24 -11.91
CA LEU A 14 -10.41 1.44 -11.51
C LEU A 14 -11.09 1.25 -10.15
N THR A 15 -11.72 0.09 -9.92
CA THR A 15 -12.37 -0.24 -8.65
C THR A 15 -11.36 -0.24 -7.50
N VAL A 16 -10.19 -0.87 -7.68
CA VAL A 16 -9.12 -0.89 -6.69
C VAL A 16 -8.54 0.50 -6.42
N LEU A 17 -8.36 1.33 -7.45
CA LEU A 17 -7.87 2.69 -7.28
C LEU A 17 -8.88 3.55 -6.50
N ARG A 18 -10.16 3.47 -6.88
CA ARG A 18 -11.25 4.23 -6.25
C ARG A 18 -11.49 3.79 -4.81
N SER A 19 -11.40 2.49 -4.50
CA SER A 19 -11.52 2.00 -3.11
C SER A 19 -10.40 2.49 -2.20
N LYS A 20 -9.25 2.88 -2.77
CA LYS A 20 -8.13 3.53 -2.07
C LYS A 20 -8.23 5.06 -2.06
N GLY A 21 -9.36 5.64 -2.48
CA GLY A 21 -9.56 7.09 -2.54
C GLY A 21 -8.78 7.80 -3.65
N ILE A 22 -8.27 7.07 -4.65
CA ILE A 22 -7.51 7.65 -5.75
C ILE A 22 -8.48 8.06 -6.86
N ASN A 23 -8.41 9.34 -7.26
CA ASN A 23 -9.17 9.85 -8.40
C ASN A 23 -8.58 9.29 -9.71
N ALA A 24 -9.21 8.25 -10.24
CA ALA A 24 -8.83 7.57 -11.47
C ALA A 24 -9.85 7.82 -12.58
N ARG A 25 -9.36 8.28 -13.73
CA ARG A 25 -10.15 8.48 -14.96
C ARG A 25 -9.75 7.42 -15.98
N SER A 26 -10.73 6.85 -16.66
CA SER A 26 -10.52 5.89 -17.74
C SER A 26 -10.59 6.56 -19.10
N GLU A 27 -9.97 5.93 -20.10
CA GLU A 27 -10.13 6.25 -21.52
C GLU A 27 -9.86 7.74 -21.85
N VAL A 28 -8.76 8.27 -21.34
CA VAL A 28 -8.43 9.70 -21.46
C VAL A 28 -7.78 9.99 -22.81
N TRP A 29 -8.43 10.83 -23.61
CA TRP A 29 -7.93 11.25 -24.92
C TRP A 29 -6.73 12.21 -24.82
N CYS A 30 -5.69 11.98 -25.63
CA CYS A 30 -4.50 12.83 -25.72
C CYS A 30 -3.89 12.84 -27.14
N GLY A 31 -4.21 13.89 -27.91
CA GLY A 31 -3.66 14.08 -29.26
C GLY A 31 -4.03 12.97 -30.25
N GLY A 32 -5.30 12.58 -30.27
CA GLY A 32 -5.83 11.53 -31.15
C GLY A 32 -5.59 10.09 -30.67
N LEU A 33 -4.91 9.91 -29.54
CA LEU A 33 -4.74 8.62 -28.87
C LEU A 33 -5.53 8.60 -27.56
N ARG A 34 -5.64 7.42 -26.94
CA ARG A 34 -6.42 7.20 -25.73
C ARG A 34 -5.61 6.38 -24.72
N ALA A 35 -5.42 6.93 -23.53
CA ALA A 35 -4.78 6.25 -22.42
C ALA A 35 -5.82 5.46 -21.60
N ASP A 36 -5.46 4.26 -21.13
CA ASP A 36 -6.41 3.37 -20.45
C ASP A 36 -6.87 3.95 -19.11
N ILE A 37 -5.92 4.24 -18.21
CA ILE A 37 -6.23 4.88 -16.92
C ILE A 37 -5.23 6.01 -16.65
N VAL A 38 -5.74 7.12 -16.13
CA VAL A 38 -4.95 8.27 -15.69
C VAL A 38 -5.30 8.64 -14.26
N ILE A 39 -4.28 8.70 -13.42
CA ILE A 39 -4.35 9.26 -12.06
C ILE A 39 -3.56 10.57 -12.00
N ASP A 40 -3.49 11.22 -10.85
CA ASP A 40 -2.78 12.50 -10.71
C ASP A 40 -1.30 12.40 -11.16
N ARG A 41 -0.57 11.43 -10.60
CA ARG A 41 0.87 11.26 -10.85
C ARG A 41 1.26 10.40 -12.06
N ALA A 42 0.37 9.51 -12.51
CA ALA A 42 0.73 8.45 -13.45
C ALA A 42 -0.25 8.31 -14.62
N VAL A 43 0.29 7.86 -15.76
CA VAL A 43 -0.49 7.09 -16.74
C VAL A 43 -0.33 5.61 -16.40
N ILE A 44 -1.42 4.86 -16.47
CA ILE A 44 -1.45 3.41 -16.27
C ILE A 44 -1.90 2.79 -17.58
N GLU A 45 -0.99 2.06 -18.23
CA GLU A 45 -1.24 1.28 -19.44
C GLU A 45 -1.56 -0.16 -19.06
N LEU A 46 -2.62 -0.71 -19.63
CA LEU A 46 -3.08 -2.05 -19.34
C LEU A 46 -2.72 -3.00 -20.48
N LYS A 47 -2.38 -4.23 -20.12
CA LYS A 47 -2.34 -5.36 -21.05
C LYS A 47 -2.95 -6.54 -20.35
N LYS A 48 -3.87 -7.27 -21.01
CA LYS A 48 -4.47 -8.48 -20.42
C LYS A 48 -3.42 -9.44 -19.84
N THR A 49 -2.33 -9.67 -20.57
CA THR A 49 -1.21 -10.52 -20.13
C THR A 49 0.11 -9.81 -20.40
N LEU A 50 0.99 -9.79 -19.38
CA LEU A 50 2.31 -9.16 -19.45
C LEU A 50 3.35 -10.18 -19.92
N THR A 51 3.49 -10.33 -21.24
CA THR A 51 4.66 -10.95 -21.86
C THR A 51 5.75 -9.89 -22.05
N ARG A 52 6.99 -10.29 -22.36
CA ARG A 52 8.07 -9.34 -22.70
C ARG A 52 7.64 -8.37 -23.80
N ASP A 53 7.02 -8.87 -24.86
CA ASP A 53 6.62 -8.06 -26.01
C ASP A 53 5.47 -7.10 -25.67
N SER A 54 4.46 -7.55 -24.92
CA SER A 54 3.36 -6.67 -24.52
C SER A 54 3.82 -5.59 -23.54
N ILE A 55 4.80 -5.88 -22.69
CA ILE A 55 5.46 -4.87 -21.85
C ILE A 55 6.14 -3.81 -22.71
N PHE A 56 6.95 -4.18 -23.72
CA PHE A 56 7.60 -3.19 -24.58
C PHE A 56 6.62 -2.36 -25.39
N GLN A 57 5.54 -2.98 -25.89
CA GLN A 57 4.44 -2.25 -26.54
C GLN A 57 3.82 -1.22 -25.58
N ALA A 58 3.54 -1.64 -24.33
CA ALA A 58 2.99 -0.78 -23.29
C ALA A 58 3.96 0.36 -22.91
N VAL A 59 5.28 0.13 -22.88
CA VAL A 59 6.27 1.20 -22.67
C VAL A 59 6.20 2.24 -23.79
N GLY A 60 6.14 1.80 -25.04
CA GLY A 60 6.06 2.71 -26.19
C GLY A 60 4.81 3.58 -26.16
N GLN A 61 3.63 2.98 -25.96
CA GLN A 61 2.35 3.69 -25.85
C GLN A 61 2.33 4.59 -24.61
N GLY A 62 2.69 4.02 -23.46
CA GLY A 62 2.69 4.70 -22.16
C GLY A 62 3.59 5.92 -22.11
N LYS A 63 4.79 5.89 -22.70
CA LYS A 63 5.70 7.07 -22.75
C LYS A 63 5.10 8.22 -23.57
N ILE A 64 4.40 7.91 -24.67
CA ILE A 64 3.70 8.92 -25.47
C ILE A 64 2.60 9.58 -24.65
N TYR A 65 1.79 8.78 -23.96
CA TYR A 65 0.69 9.28 -23.11
C TYR A 65 1.23 10.10 -21.94
N GLN A 66 2.25 9.59 -21.25
CA GLN A 66 2.92 10.24 -20.14
C GLN A 66 3.40 11.64 -20.52
N SER A 67 4.07 11.76 -21.67
CA SER A 67 4.55 13.04 -22.20
C SER A 67 3.39 14.00 -22.51
N ARG A 68 2.39 13.55 -23.28
CA ARG A 68 1.25 14.39 -23.71
C ARG A 68 0.37 14.85 -22.54
N LEU A 69 0.18 14.00 -21.54
CA LEU A 69 -0.63 14.27 -20.35
C LEU A 69 0.19 14.87 -19.20
N LYS A 70 1.50 15.11 -19.41
CA LYS A 70 2.44 15.67 -18.43
C LYS A 70 2.44 14.91 -17.09
N LYS A 71 2.42 13.58 -17.16
CA LYS A 71 2.44 12.71 -15.98
C LYS A 71 3.88 12.38 -15.60
N LYS A 72 4.12 12.22 -14.29
CA LYS A 72 5.46 11.96 -13.75
C LYS A 72 5.84 10.50 -13.85
N GLU A 73 4.86 9.61 -13.79
CA GLU A 73 5.07 8.17 -13.71
C GLU A 73 4.37 7.45 -14.86
N LEU A 74 4.93 6.29 -15.25
CA LEU A 74 4.30 5.32 -16.13
C LEU A 74 4.19 4.00 -15.39
N TRP A 75 2.96 3.49 -15.27
CA TRP A 75 2.67 2.19 -14.71
C TRP A 75 2.16 1.27 -15.82
N ILE A 76 2.62 0.03 -15.84
CA ILE A 76 2.16 -1.02 -16.73
C ILE A 76 1.57 -2.12 -15.87
N VAL A 77 0.32 -2.50 -16.14
CA VAL A 77 -0.41 -3.45 -15.30
C VAL A 77 -1.05 -4.53 -16.17
N GLY A 78 -0.95 -5.79 -15.73
CA GLY A 78 -1.57 -6.92 -16.40
C GLY A 78 -1.38 -8.23 -15.66
N GLN A 79 -1.93 -9.32 -16.19
CA GLN A 79 -1.79 -10.64 -15.56
C GLN A 79 -0.45 -11.31 -15.89
N VAL A 80 0.04 -12.17 -15.01
CA VAL A 80 1.17 -13.05 -15.34
C VAL A 80 0.87 -13.93 -16.56
N PRO A 81 1.86 -14.20 -17.42
CA PRO A 81 1.77 -15.27 -18.41
C PRO A 81 1.51 -16.63 -17.75
N LYS A 82 0.71 -17.48 -18.40
CA LYS A 82 0.45 -18.86 -17.94
C LYS A 82 1.67 -19.77 -18.09
N ASP A 83 2.48 -19.49 -19.11
CA ASP A 83 3.73 -20.20 -19.38
C ASP A 83 4.86 -19.68 -18.48
N SER A 84 5.63 -20.62 -17.91
CA SER A 84 6.68 -20.32 -16.95
C SER A 84 7.87 -19.56 -17.54
N ASP A 85 8.23 -19.83 -18.80
CA ASP A 85 9.38 -19.17 -19.43
C ASP A 85 9.03 -17.75 -19.86
N SER A 86 7.82 -17.55 -20.39
CA SER A 86 7.22 -16.24 -20.63
C SER A 86 7.13 -15.42 -19.35
N PHE A 87 6.72 -16.03 -18.23
CA PHE A 87 6.68 -15.36 -16.93
C PHE A 87 8.07 -14.95 -16.45
N LYS A 88 9.08 -15.83 -16.53
CA LYS A 88 10.47 -15.48 -16.18
C LYS A 88 10.99 -14.32 -17.04
N SER A 89 10.73 -14.35 -18.34
CA SER A 89 11.13 -13.30 -19.29
C SER A 89 10.46 -11.97 -18.98
N ALA A 90 9.14 -11.99 -18.72
CA ALA A 90 8.38 -10.81 -18.33
C ALA A 90 8.84 -10.24 -16.99
N LEU A 91 9.10 -11.09 -15.99
CA LEU A 91 9.58 -10.67 -14.67
C LEU A 91 10.97 -10.06 -14.74
N HIS A 92 11.88 -10.63 -15.53
CA HIS A 92 13.19 -10.03 -15.78
C HIS A 92 13.06 -8.66 -16.44
N THR A 93 12.23 -8.56 -17.48
CA THR A 93 11.97 -7.29 -18.18
C THR A 93 11.39 -6.23 -17.23
N ALA A 94 10.42 -6.61 -16.39
CA ALA A 94 9.83 -5.74 -15.38
C ALA A 94 10.89 -5.16 -14.42
N LYS A 95 11.82 -6.00 -13.93
CA LYS A 95 12.90 -5.57 -13.03
C LYS A 95 13.88 -4.60 -13.69
N GLU A 96 14.20 -4.81 -14.97
CA GLU A 96 15.07 -3.88 -15.70
C GLU A 96 14.38 -2.53 -15.92
N LEU A 97 13.08 -2.52 -16.27
CA LEU A 97 12.31 -1.28 -16.46
C LEU A 97 12.08 -0.50 -15.16
N GLU A 98 12.00 -1.20 -14.02
CA GLU A 98 11.88 -0.55 -12.71
C GLU A 98 13.12 0.31 -12.38
N LYS A 99 14.31 -0.10 -12.82
CA LYS A 99 15.54 0.71 -12.71
C LYS A 99 15.47 2.00 -13.53
N GLU A 100 14.66 2.01 -14.58
CA GLU A 100 14.37 3.21 -15.39
C GLU A 100 13.19 4.04 -14.85
N GLY A 101 12.63 3.68 -13.68
CA GLY A 101 11.50 4.39 -13.08
C GLY A 101 10.14 4.06 -13.70
N ILE A 102 10.04 2.97 -14.49
CA ILE A 102 8.77 2.48 -15.02
C ILE A 102 8.28 1.35 -14.13
N ARG A 103 7.10 1.52 -13.53
CA ARG A 103 6.52 0.51 -12.66
C ARG A 103 5.81 -0.54 -13.49
N VAL A 104 6.16 -1.82 -13.31
CA VAL A 104 5.44 -2.95 -13.92
C VAL A 104 4.83 -3.80 -12.81
N SER A 105 3.52 -3.95 -12.82
CA SER A 105 2.77 -4.69 -11.78
C SER A 105 2.00 -5.85 -12.40
N PHE A 106 2.27 -7.06 -11.89
CA PHE A 106 1.46 -8.24 -12.17
C PHE A 106 0.24 -8.23 -11.24
N VAL A 107 -0.94 -7.90 -11.78
CA VAL A 107 -2.17 -7.64 -11.01
C VAL A 107 -2.56 -8.79 -10.08
N ASP A 108 -2.27 -10.02 -10.49
CA ASP A 108 -2.56 -11.25 -9.77
C ASP A 108 -1.46 -11.68 -8.80
N ARG A 109 -0.40 -10.89 -8.62
CA ARG A 109 0.72 -11.16 -7.68
C ARG A 109 1.11 -9.96 -6.81
N ASP A 110 0.83 -8.75 -7.25
CA ASP A 110 1.16 -7.52 -6.54
C ASP A 110 0.07 -7.18 -5.50
N ALA A 111 0.45 -7.17 -4.23
CA ALA A 111 -0.41 -6.91 -3.08
C ALA A 111 -1.14 -5.56 -3.16
N TYR A 112 -0.59 -4.58 -3.89
CA TYR A 112 -1.26 -3.32 -4.13
C TYR A 112 -2.62 -3.52 -4.80
N TRP A 113 -2.67 -4.43 -5.78
CA TRP A 113 -3.85 -4.74 -6.57
C TRP A 113 -4.74 -5.74 -5.88
N GLN A 114 -4.17 -6.82 -5.33
CA GLN A 114 -4.93 -7.94 -4.77
C GLN A 114 -5.89 -7.55 -3.63
N GLY A 115 -5.63 -6.45 -2.94
CA GLY A 115 -6.55 -5.80 -1.99
C GLY A 115 -7.18 -6.77 -0.98
N ASP A 116 -6.67 -6.79 0.25
CA ASP A 116 -7.43 -7.38 1.36
C ASP A 116 -8.75 -6.61 1.51
N THR A 117 -9.82 -7.14 0.93
CA THR A 117 -11.18 -6.59 0.93
C THR A 117 -11.77 -6.43 2.35
N TYR A 118 -11.02 -6.78 3.40
CA TYR A 118 -11.44 -6.78 4.80
C TYR A 118 -10.95 -5.60 5.66
N GLN A 119 -10.19 -4.63 5.15
CA GLN A 119 -9.72 -3.48 5.96
C GLN A 119 -10.53 -2.19 5.80
N LEU A 120 -11.79 -2.25 5.35
CA LEU A 120 -12.67 -1.07 5.24
C LEU A 120 -13.18 -0.50 6.59
N LEU A 121 -12.63 -0.92 7.73
CA LEU A 121 -13.04 -0.43 9.06
C LEU A 121 -11.91 0.07 9.96
N LEU A 122 -10.66 0.14 9.47
CA LEU A 122 -9.59 0.76 10.23
C LEU A 122 -9.15 2.05 9.53
N PRO A 123 -9.20 3.22 10.20
CA PRO A 123 -8.65 4.44 9.64
C PRO A 123 -7.20 4.17 9.25
N GLN A 124 -6.83 4.52 8.02
CA GLN A 124 -5.47 4.37 7.55
C GLN A 124 -4.55 5.21 8.43
N LEU A 125 -3.90 4.55 9.39
CA LEU A 125 -2.78 5.15 10.09
C LEU A 125 -1.73 5.53 9.03
N PRO A 126 -1.11 6.71 9.14
CA PRO A 126 -0.06 7.12 8.22
C PRO A 126 0.97 6.00 8.15
N ARG A 127 1.41 5.65 6.93
CA ARG A 127 2.51 4.72 6.71
C ARG A 127 3.77 5.33 7.32
N LEU A 128 3.97 5.11 8.62
CA LEU A 128 5.23 5.39 9.28
C LEU A 128 6.26 4.51 8.59
N SER A 129 7.21 5.13 7.89
CA SER A 129 8.33 4.39 7.33
C SER A 129 9.06 3.68 8.47
N LEU A 130 9.54 2.46 8.23
CA LEU A 130 10.37 1.74 9.20
C LEU A 130 11.63 2.55 9.57
N ASP A 131 12.04 3.49 8.71
CA ASP A 131 13.10 4.49 8.99
C ASP A 131 12.75 5.45 10.13
N TRP A 132 11.47 5.76 10.35
CA TRP A 132 11.03 6.54 11.50
C TRP A 132 11.19 5.72 12.79
N LEU A 133 10.82 4.44 12.78
CA LEU A 133 11.01 3.56 13.94
C LEU A 133 12.50 3.42 14.27
N GLU A 134 13.36 3.21 13.29
CA GLU A 134 14.83 3.18 13.45
C GLU A 134 15.37 4.45 14.14
N ARG A 135 14.94 5.64 13.70
CA ARG A 135 15.37 6.93 14.28
C ARG A 135 14.93 7.12 15.73
N TYR A 136 13.81 6.53 16.13
CA TYR A 136 13.25 6.70 17.47
C TYR A 136 13.35 5.46 18.35
N ARG A 137 14.07 4.40 17.91
CA ARG A 137 14.27 3.16 18.67
C ARG A 137 14.76 3.41 20.10
N VAL A 138 15.68 4.35 20.28
CA VAL A 138 16.22 4.72 21.59
C VAL A 138 15.19 5.48 22.43
N ALA A 139 14.47 6.44 21.85
CA ALA A 139 13.46 7.22 22.56
C ALA A 139 12.27 6.35 23.00
N ILE A 140 11.85 5.41 22.17
CA ILE A 140 10.79 4.46 22.48
C ILE A 140 11.23 3.52 23.61
N ALA A 141 12.45 2.98 23.55
CA ALA A 141 12.99 2.13 24.61
C ALA A 141 13.09 2.87 25.96
N VAL A 142 13.56 4.12 25.96
CA VAL A 142 13.60 4.97 27.16
C VAL A 142 12.21 5.26 27.70
N GLY A 143 11.23 5.54 26.82
CA GLY A 143 9.83 5.73 27.20
C GLY A 143 9.23 4.51 27.90
N PHE A 144 9.49 3.29 27.37
CA PHE A 144 9.05 2.05 28.01
C PHE A 144 9.70 1.81 29.38
N ILE A 145 10.98 2.16 29.54
CA ILE A 145 11.67 2.05 30.84
C ILE A 145 11.06 3.01 31.86
N ILE A 146 10.83 4.27 31.50
CA ILE A 146 10.22 5.27 32.40
C ILE A 146 8.81 4.83 32.80
N LEU A 147 8.01 4.33 31.86
CA LEU A 147 6.67 3.82 32.14
C LEU A 147 6.70 2.62 33.09
N ALA A 148 7.64 1.68 32.88
CA ALA A 148 7.81 0.53 33.76
C ALA A 148 8.21 0.94 35.19
N LEU A 149 9.08 1.95 35.33
CA LEU A 149 9.48 2.49 36.63
C LEU A 149 8.32 3.19 37.35
N LEU A 150 7.49 3.95 36.63
CA LEU A 150 6.30 4.59 37.19
C LEU A 150 5.26 3.56 37.66
N VAL A 151 5.02 2.51 36.87
CA VAL A 151 4.12 1.41 37.26
C VAL A 151 4.68 0.66 38.47
N TRP A 152 5.99 0.43 38.54
CA TRP A 152 6.61 -0.22 39.70
C TRP A 152 6.44 0.61 40.98
N ASP A 153 6.66 1.93 40.95
CA ASP A 153 6.54 2.81 42.13
C ASP A 153 5.11 2.82 42.71
N THR A 154 4.08 2.82 41.85
CA THR A 154 2.69 2.75 42.32
C THR A 154 2.37 1.45 43.06
N LYS A 155 2.97 0.33 42.64
CA LYS A 155 2.76 -0.97 43.27
C LYS A 155 3.44 -1.07 44.63
N THR A 156 4.61 -0.44 44.78
CA THR A 156 5.31 -0.38 46.09
C THR A 156 4.63 0.55 47.08
N ARG A 157 4.01 1.65 46.63
CA ARG A 157 3.27 2.56 47.53
C ARG A 157 2.01 1.92 48.11
N SER A 158 1.27 1.15 47.32
CA SER A 158 0.07 0.44 47.80
C SER A 158 0.37 -0.63 48.85
N ALA A 159 1.60 -1.16 48.92
CA ALA A 159 1.98 -2.18 49.89
C ALA A 159 2.33 -1.62 51.29
N ASN A 160 2.53 -0.29 51.40
CA ASN A 160 2.97 0.36 52.63
C ASN A 160 1.92 1.27 53.27
N GLU A 161 0.66 1.25 52.80
CA GLU A 161 -0.39 1.99 53.48
C GLU A 161 -0.72 1.33 54.83
N PRO A 162 -0.63 2.07 55.96
CA PRO A 162 -0.97 1.53 57.26
C PRO A 162 -2.45 1.16 57.30
N ILE A 163 -2.72 -0.06 57.78
CA ILE A 163 -4.08 -0.58 57.93
C ILE A 163 -4.87 0.41 58.81
N PRO A 164 -6.01 0.94 58.34
CA PRO A 164 -6.82 1.85 59.14
C PRO A 164 -7.26 1.13 60.42
N SER A 165 -6.90 1.71 61.57
CA SER A 165 -7.29 1.18 62.88
C SER A 165 -8.81 1.13 62.99
N ALA A 166 -9.34 -0.02 63.39
CA ALA A 166 -10.77 -0.23 63.53
C ALA A 166 -11.43 0.83 64.43
N PRO A 167 -12.63 1.32 64.09
CA PRO A 167 -13.34 2.29 64.91
C PRO A 167 -13.71 1.66 66.26
N TYR A 168 -13.27 2.29 67.35
CA TYR A 168 -13.73 1.96 68.69
C TYR A 168 -15.21 2.35 68.83
N THR A 169 -16.09 1.37 68.89
CA THR A 169 -17.49 1.57 69.26
C THR A 169 -17.56 1.79 70.77
N ALA A 170 -17.65 3.06 71.18
CA ALA A 170 -17.97 3.41 72.55
C ALA A 170 -19.46 3.16 72.81
N THR A 171 -19.78 2.06 73.48
CA THR A 171 -21.12 1.82 74.03
C THR A 171 -21.29 2.72 75.26
N GLN A 172 -22.08 3.78 75.16
CA GLN A 172 -22.54 4.52 76.34
C GLN A 172 -23.80 3.85 76.90
N LEU A 173 -23.76 3.59 78.21
CA LEU A 173 -24.84 3.10 79.07
C LEU A 173 -25.71 4.27 79.54
#